data_AF-A0A4Q2YCB7-F1
#
_entry.id   AF-A0A4Q2YCB7-F1
#
_cell.length_a   1.000
_cell.length_b   1.000
_cell.length_c   1.000
_cell.angle_alpha   90.00
_cell.angle_beta   90.00
_cell.angle_gamma   90.00
#
_symmetry.space_group_name_H-M   'P 1'
#
loop_
_entity.id
_entity.type
_entity.pdbx_description
1 polymer ?
#
loop_
_entity_poly.entity_id
_entity_poly.type
_entity_poly.pdbx_seq_one_letter_code
_entity_poly.pdbx_strand_id
1 'polypeptide(L)'
;MRGRNGPKLALIAIPLGVVVAFAGIALLKLIHLITQLTFHGRFSFHESDPGFATFGWPAIFVPALGGLAIGLIARFGSPAIRGHGIPEAMQGVMTGASRIPLKVAILKPLSTALSIGTGGPFGAEGPIIATGG
;
A
#
# COMPACT_ATOMS: atom_id res chain seq x y z
N MET A 1 8.47 -17.82 31.86
CA MET A 1 7.44 -18.90 31.85
C MET A 1 6.72 -18.87 30.50
N ARG A 2 7.18 -19.68 29.53
CA ARG A 2 6.71 -19.65 28.13
C ARG A 2 5.52 -20.61 28.00
N GLY A 3 4.32 -20.06 28.18
CA GLY A 3 3.07 -20.83 28.27
C GLY A 3 2.76 -21.61 26.99
N ARG A 4 2.18 -22.80 27.20
CA ARG A 4 1.69 -23.83 26.26
C ARG A 4 0.59 -23.36 25.28
N ASN A 5 0.77 -22.18 24.67
CA ASN A 5 -0.21 -21.52 23.80
C ASN A 5 0.14 -21.61 22.30
N GLY A 6 1.25 -22.27 21.94
CA GLY A 6 1.67 -22.48 20.55
C GLY A 6 0.54 -22.87 19.58
N PRO A 7 -0.30 -23.87 19.88
CA PRO A 7 -1.39 -24.26 18.98
C PRO A 7 -2.51 -23.21 18.89
N LYS A 8 -2.79 -22.46 19.96
CA LYS A 8 -3.81 -21.38 19.93
C LYS A 8 -3.34 -20.19 19.10
N LEU A 9 -2.06 -19.85 19.18
CA LEU A 9 -1.46 -18.80 18.35
C LEU A 9 -1.46 -19.21 16.87
N ALA A 10 -1.14 -20.47 16.57
CA ALA A 10 -1.19 -20.98 15.19
C ALA A 10 -2.61 -20.91 14.60
N LEU A 11 -3.63 -21.27 15.38
CA LEU A 11 -5.05 -21.20 14.95
C LEU A 11 -5.50 -19.77 14.63
N ILE A 12 -4.98 -18.76 15.34
CA ILE A 12 -5.30 -17.34 15.09
C ILE A 12 -4.45 -16.78 13.94
N ALA A 13 -3.20 -17.24 13.81
CA ALA A 13 -2.28 -16.76 12.78
C ALA A 13 -2.70 -17.15 11.36
N ILE A 14 -3.28 -18.34 11.16
CA ILE A 14 -3.73 -18.81 9.84
C ILE A 14 -4.77 -17.87 9.21
N PRO A 15 -5.94 -17.58 9.83
CA PRO A 15 -6.92 -16.69 9.23
C PRO A 15 -6.37 -15.26 9.08
N LEU A 16 -5.52 -14.79 10.01
CA LEU A 16 -4.87 -13.49 9.90
C LEU A 16 -3.98 -13.41 8.65
N GLY A 17 -3.15 -14.44 8.43
CA GLY A 17 -2.29 -14.53 7.25
C GLY A 17 -3.08 -14.56 5.94
N VAL A 18 -4.22 -15.25 5.92
CA VAL A 18 -5.13 -15.24 4.76
C VAL A 18 -5.67 -13.83 4.49
N VAL A 19 -6.15 -13.13 5.51
CA VAL A 19 -6.66 -11.76 5.36
C VAL A 19 -5.58 -10.81 4.84
N VAL A 20 -4.36 -10.89 5.39
CA VAL A 20 -3.23 -10.05 4.95
C VAL A 20 -2.81 -10.38 3.52
N ALA A 21 -2.81 -11.67 3.14
CA ALA A 21 -2.52 -12.08 1.76
C ALA A 21 -3.54 -11.50 0.77
N PHE A 22 -4.84 -11.58 1.09
CA PHE A 22 -5.89 -10.96 0.27
C PHE A 22 -5.72 -9.44 0.19
N ALA A 23 -5.37 -8.78 1.28
CA ALA A 23 -5.12 -7.33 1.29
C ALA A 23 -3.93 -6.96 0.40
N GLY A 24 -2.84 -7.74 0.44
CA GLY A 24 -1.68 -7.56 -0.44
C GLY A 24 -2.03 -7.73 -1.92
N ILE A 25 -2.80 -8.77 -2.27
CA ILE A 25 -3.27 -9.00 -3.65
C ILE A 25 -4.17 -7.85 -4.11
N ALA A 26 -5.09 -7.39 -3.25
CA ALA A 26 -5.96 -6.26 -3.55
C ALA A 26 -5.16 -4.97 -3.79
N LEU A 27 -4.11 -4.73 -3.00
CA LEU A 27 -3.22 -3.59 -3.18
C LEU A 27 -2.49 -3.63 -4.52
N LEU A 28 -1.92 -4.78 -4.89
CA LEU A 28 -1.25 -4.95 -6.18
C LEU A 28 -2.21 -4.74 -7.36
N LYS A 29 -3.42 -5.31 -7.28
CA LYS A 29 -4.47 -5.06 -8.29
C LYS A 29 -4.85 -3.60 -8.38
N LEU A 30 -4.89 -2.88 -7.26
CA LEU A 30 -5.17 -1.45 -7.25
C LEU A 30 -4.04 -0.64 -7.90
N ILE A 31 -2.78 -1.00 -7.64
CA ILE A 31 -1.62 -0.40 -8.32
C ILE A 31 -1.77 -0.56 -9.83
N HIS A 32 -2.01 -1.79 -10.31
CA HIS A 32 -2.19 -2.06 -11.74
C HIS A 32 -3.37 -1.30 -12.34
N LEU A 33 -4.49 -1.22 -11.63
CA LEU A 33 -5.66 -0.46 -12.07
C LEU A 33 -5.31 1.03 -12.24
N ILE A 34 -4.61 1.63 -11.27
CA ILE A 34 -4.18 3.02 -11.35
C ILE A 34 -3.19 3.19 -12.50
N THR A 35 -2.18 2.33 -12.65
CA THR A 35 -1.24 2.39 -13.77
C THR A 35 -1.95 2.35 -15.13
N GLN A 36 -2.88 1.41 -15.32
CA GLN A 36 -3.61 1.28 -16.59
C GLN A 36 -4.56 2.46 -16.83
N LEU A 37 -5.21 2.95 -15.79
CA LEU A 37 -6.10 4.11 -15.91
C LEU A 37 -5.32 5.37 -16.30
N THR A 38 -4.16 5.59 -15.67
CA THR A 38 -3.41 6.84 -15.82
C THR A 38 -2.49 6.88 -17.04
N PHE A 39 -1.94 5.73 -17.47
CA PHE A 39 -1.04 5.67 -18.64
C PHE A 39 -1.69 5.15 -19.92
N HIS A 40 -2.78 4.39 -19.83
CA HIS A 40 -3.42 3.73 -20.97
C HIS A 40 -4.90 4.09 -21.14
N GLY A 41 -5.53 4.76 -20.17
CA GLY A 41 -6.96 5.09 -20.19
C GLY A 41 -7.88 3.88 -20.21
N ARG A 42 -7.39 2.69 -19.84
CA ARG A 42 -8.13 1.43 -19.87
C ARG A 42 -8.41 0.93 -18.47
N PHE A 43 -9.64 0.47 -18.24
CA PHE A 43 -10.03 -0.18 -17.00
C PHE A 43 -9.64 -1.65 -17.07
N SER A 44 -8.48 -2.00 -16.52
CA SER A 44 -7.97 -3.37 -16.51
C SER A 44 -7.10 -3.60 -15.27
N PHE A 45 -6.93 -4.88 -14.91
CA PHE A 45 -6.14 -5.34 -13.76
C PHE A 45 -4.90 -6.14 -14.18
N HIS A 46 -4.54 -6.06 -15.47
CA HIS A 46 -3.41 -6.77 -16.04
C HIS A 46 -2.11 -6.02 -15.77
N GLU A 47 -1.08 -6.80 -15.45
CA GLU A 47 0.28 -6.32 -15.31
C GLU A 47 0.68 -5.61 -16.62
N SER A 48 1.04 -4.33 -16.52
CA SER A 48 1.29 -3.46 -17.68
C SER A 48 2.60 -2.73 -17.47
N ASP A 49 3.53 -2.90 -18.42
CA ASP A 49 4.78 -2.15 -18.43
C ASP A 49 4.51 -0.65 -18.68
N PRO A 50 4.96 0.26 -17.79
CA PRO A 50 4.82 1.70 -18.00
C PRO A 50 5.53 2.22 -19.26
N GLY A 51 6.46 1.42 -19.83
CA GLY A 51 7.24 1.76 -21.01
C GLY A 51 6.43 1.95 -22.30
N PHE A 52 5.19 1.44 -22.37
CA PHE A 52 4.31 1.57 -23.55
C PHE A 52 3.14 2.53 -23.31
N ALA A 53 3.38 3.64 -22.58
CA ALA A 53 2.38 4.67 -22.35
C ALA A 53 1.75 5.13 -23.68
N THR A 54 0.47 4.85 -23.85
CA THR A 54 -0.27 5.14 -25.10
C THR A 54 -0.41 6.65 -25.34
N PHE A 55 -0.27 7.45 -24.29
CA PHE A 55 -0.50 8.90 -24.33
C PHE A 55 0.69 9.73 -24.84
N GLY A 56 1.93 9.21 -24.88
CA GLY A 56 3.10 10.01 -25.29
C GLY A 56 3.46 11.12 -24.28
N TRP A 57 3.77 12.34 -24.76
CA TRP A 57 4.24 13.49 -23.95
C TRP A 57 3.39 13.87 -22.71
N PRO A 58 2.04 13.81 -22.72
CA PRO A 58 1.21 14.17 -21.57
C PRO A 58 1.37 13.23 -20.36
N ALA A 59 1.97 12.04 -20.53
CA ALA A 59 2.25 11.12 -19.44
C ALA A 59 3.16 11.74 -18.36
N ILE A 60 3.92 12.80 -18.68
CA ILE A 60 4.75 13.51 -17.71
C ILE A 60 3.95 14.25 -16.62
N PHE A 61 2.68 14.58 -16.88
CA PHE A 61 1.80 15.21 -15.89
C PHE A 61 1.21 14.22 -14.89
N VAL A 62 1.27 12.92 -15.19
CA VAL A 62 0.69 11.87 -14.37
C VAL A 62 1.36 11.79 -12.99
N PRO A 63 2.71 11.73 -12.87
CA PRO A 63 3.36 11.78 -11.57
C PRO A 63 3.07 13.07 -10.78
N ALA A 64 2.94 14.22 -11.46
CA ALA A 64 2.64 15.49 -10.81
C ALA A 64 1.23 15.50 -10.20
N LEU A 65 0.24 14.99 -10.92
CA LEU A 65 -1.14 14.84 -10.43
C LEU A 65 -1.22 13.79 -9.32
N GLY A 66 -0.50 12.68 -9.43
CA GLY A 66 -0.40 11.66 -8.38
C GLY A 66 0.19 12.23 -7.08
N GLY A 67 1.30 12.96 -7.19
CA GLY A 67 1.93 13.64 -6.05
C GLY A 67 1.01 14.68 -5.40
N LEU A 68 0.25 15.44 -6.19
CA LEU A 68 -0.74 16.38 -5.68
C LEU A 68 -1.86 15.65 -4.91
N ALA A 69 -2.41 14.58 -5.47
CA ALA A 69 -3.45 13.78 -4.83
C ALA A 69 -2.96 13.20 -3.49
N ILE A 70 -1.76 12.61 -3.45
CA ILE A 70 -1.15 12.09 -2.22
C ILE A 70 -0.91 13.22 -1.21
N GLY A 71 -0.46 14.39 -1.67
CA GLY A 71 -0.29 15.57 -0.84
C GLY A 71 -1.59 16.02 -0.18
N LEU A 72 -2.71 15.99 -0.90
CA LEU A 72 -4.04 16.27 -0.36
C LEU A 72 -4.48 15.21 0.65
N ILE A 73 -4.27 13.92 0.36
CA ILE A 73 -4.58 12.83 1.30
C ILE A 73 -3.75 12.96 2.58
N ALA A 74 -2.48 13.36 2.50
CA ALA A 74 -1.63 13.60 3.66
C ALA A 74 -2.09 14.83 4.47
N ARG A 75 -2.61 15.87 3.80
CA ARG A 75 -3.08 17.09 4.45
C ARG A 75 -4.42 16.90 5.16
N PHE A 76 -5.36 16.18 4.56
CA PHE A 76 -6.73 16.02 5.09
C PHE A 76 -6.98 14.68 5.80
N GLY A 77 -6.20 13.64 5.47
CA GLY A 77 -6.36 12.29 5.98
C GLY A 77 -5.61 12.06 7.30
N SER A 78 -4.30 11.90 7.23
CA SER A 78 -3.44 11.75 8.41
C SER A 78 -1.98 12.01 8.03
N PRO A 79 -1.21 12.77 8.82
CA PRO A 79 0.24 12.92 8.60
C PRO A 79 1.00 11.59 8.65
N ALA A 80 0.47 10.61 9.40
CA ALA A 80 1.10 9.30 9.62
C ALA A 80 1.10 8.36 8.39
N ILE A 81 0.50 8.79 7.27
CA ILE A 81 0.60 8.09 5.99
C ILE A 81 1.95 8.34 5.30
N ARG A 82 2.69 9.37 5.73
CA ARG A 82 4.05 9.64 5.28
C ARG A 82 5.01 8.63 5.90
N GLY A 83 6.06 8.26 5.16
CA GLY A 83 7.08 7.31 5.62
C GLY A 83 7.03 5.95 4.92
N HIS A 84 8.01 5.11 5.23
CA HIS A 84 8.32 3.89 4.47
C HIS A 84 7.52 2.66 4.91
N GLY A 85 6.77 2.73 6.02
CA GLY A 85 5.95 1.62 6.53
C GLY A 85 6.74 0.59 7.34
N ILE A 86 7.96 0.25 6.90
CA ILE A 86 8.82 -0.75 7.53
C ILE A 86 9.29 -0.30 8.93
N PRO A 87 9.88 0.91 9.11
CA PRO A 87 10.27 1.37 10.44
C PRO A 87 9.09 1.50 11.41
N GLU A 88 7.93 1.90 10.92
CA GLU A 88 6.73 2.13 11.72
C GLU A 88 6.10 0.80 12.19
N ALA A 89 6.05 -0.20 11.31
CA ALA A 89 5.64 -1.56 11.68
C ALA A 89 6.63 -2.15 12.70
N MET A 90 7.94 -1.99 12.46
CA MET A 90 8.97 -2.45 13.37
C MET A 90 8.90 -1.76 14.74
N GLN A 91 8.67 -0.44 14.78
CA GLN A 91 8.42 0.30 16.03
C GLN A 91 7.16 -0.17 16.75
N GLY A 92 6.08 -0.49 16.02
CA GLY A 92 4.85 -1.03 16.59
C GLY A 92 5.10 -2.34 17.35
N VAL A 93 5.94 -3.22 16.78
CA VAL A 93 6.37 -4.48 17.40
C VAL A 93 7.32 -4.22 18.59
N MET A 94 8.30 -3.34 18.43
CA MET A 94 9.33 -3.07 19.46
C MET A 94 8.82 -2.30 20.68
N THR A 95 7.88 -1.37 20.50
CA THR A 95 7.33 -0.53 21.57
C THR A 95 6.10 -1.14 22.26
N GLY A 96 5.68 -2.33 21.82
CA GLY A 96 4.75 -3.19 22.55
C GLY A 96 3.27 -2.82 22.44
N ALA A 97 2.90 -1.88 21.58
CA ALA A 97 1.50 -1.49 21.42
C ALA A 97 0.84 -2.06 20.16
N SER A 98 1.58 -2.34 19.06
CA SER A 98 1.05 -2.80 17.74
C SER A 98 -0.28 -2.16 17.34
N ARG A 99 -0.53 -0.92 17.77
CA ARG A 99 -1.82 -0.23 17.61
C ARG A 99 -1.66 0.74 16.47
N ILE A 100 -1.87 0.22 15.26
CA ILE A 100 -1.95 1.04 14.06
C ILE A 100 -3.39 1.56 13.95
N PRO A 101 -3.62 2.89 13.90
CA PRO A 101 -4.96 3.42 13.70
C PRO A 101 -5.54 2.88 12.39
N LEU A 102 -6.79 2.39 12.40
CA LEU A 102 -7.45 1.84 11.21
C LEU A 102 -7.41 2.81 10.02
N LYS A 103 -7.55 4.11 10.29
CA LYS A 103 -7.44 5.17 9.27
C LYS A 103 -6.08 5.16 8.57
N VAL A 104 -4.98 4.95 9.31
CA VAL A 104 -3.62 4.89 8.77
C VAL A 104 -3.40 3.55 8.04
N ALA A 105 -3.89 2.45 8.60
CA ALA A 105 -3.82 1.12 8.00
C ALA A 105 -4.49 1.06 6.61
N ILE A 106 -5.53 1.88 6.37
CA ILE A 106 -6.22 1.96 5.07
C ILE A 106 -5.59 3.04 4.17
N LEU A 107 -5.38 4.25 4.69
CA LEU A 107 -4.91 5.37 3.85
C LEU A 107 -3.47 5.19 3.36
N LYS A 108 -2.62 4.51 4.13
CA LYS A 108 -1.21 4.34 3.77
C LYS A 108 -1.04 3.42 2.55
N PRO A 109 -1.65 2.21 2.49
CA PRO A 109 -1.69 1.40 1.28
C PRO A 109 -2.30 2.13 0.08
N LEU A 110 -3.41 2.84 0.26
CA LEU A 110 -4.04 3.61 -0.83
C LEU A 110 -3.13 4.70 -1.39
N SER A 111 -2.45 5.44 -0.52
CA SER A 111 -1.53 6.50 -0.92
C SER A 111 -0.33 5.95 -1.68
N THR A 112 0.18 4.78 -1.27
CA THR A 112 1.24 4.12 -2.00
C THR A 112 0.75 3.52 -3.32
N ALA A 113 -0.47 2.99 -3.38
CA ALA A 113 -1.05 2.53 -4.63
C ALA A 113 -1.14 3.66 -5.66
N LEU A 114 -1.57 4.84 -5.22
CA LEU A 114 -1.57 6.05 -6.03
C LEU A 114 -0.16 6.48 -6.44
N SER A 115 0.80 6.43 -5.51
CA SER A 115 2.19 6.82 -5.81
C SER A 115 2.79 5.91 -6.88
N ILE A 116 2.76 4.60 -6.67
CA ILE A 116 3.33 3.61 -7.59
C ILE A 116 2.56 3.61 -8.91
N GLY A 117 1.23 3.63 -8.85
CA GLY A 117 0.36 3.61 -10.02
C GLY A 117 0.47 4.85 -10.91
N THR A 118 0.93 5.98 -10.36
CA THR A 118 1.19 7.22 -11.13
C THR A 118 2.65 7.38 -11.53
N GLY A 119 3.51 6.40 -11.28
CA GLY A 119 4.92 6.40 -11.68
C GLY A 119 5.90 6.93 -10.61
N GLY A 120 5.50 6.96 -9.34
CA GLY A 120 6.36 7.29 -8.21
C GLY A 120 7.44 6.22 -7.96
N PRO A 121 8.67 6.60 -7.54
CA PRO A 121 9.82 5.70 -7.43
C PRO A 121 9.78 4.85 -6.13
N PHE A 122 8.74 4.03 -5.97
CA PHE A 122 8.53 3.23 -4.75
C PHE A 122 8.12 1.79 -5.07
N GLY A 123 8.48 0.86 -4.18
CA GLY A 123 8.04 -0.54 -4.23
C GLY A 123 6.83 -0.82 -3.34
N ALA A 124 6.10 -1.90 -3.61
CA ALA A 124 4.93 -2.32 -2.85
C ALA A 124 5.24 -3.00 -1.49
N GLU A 125 6.53 -3.23 -1.20
CA GLU A 125 7.00 -3.95 0.00
C GLU A 125 6.56 -3.29 1.32
N GLY A 126 6.82 -1.98 1.47
CA GLY A 126 6.53 -1.25 2.72
C GLY A 126 5.04 -1.22 3.11
N PRO A 127 4.10 -0.93 2.18
CA PRO A 127 2.68 -0.93 2.48
C PRO A 127 2.08 -2.30 2.76
N ILE A 128 2.57 -3.35 2.08
CA ILE A 128 2.12 -4.73 2.34
C ILE A 128 2.44 -5.10 3.80
N ILE A 129 3.65 -4.78 4.25
CA ILE A 129 4.08 -5.01 5.64
C ILE A 129 3.25 -4.18 6.63
N ALA A 130 2.99 -2.90 6.33
CA ALA A 130 2.19 -2.03 7.19
C ALA A 130 0.71 -2.46 7.32
N THR A 131 0.19 -3.24 6.36
CA THR A 131 -1.18 -3.77 6.39
C THR A 131 -1.30 -5.03 7.26
N GLY A 132 -0.21 -5.76 7.44
CA GLY A 132 -0.19 -6.98 8.26
C GLY A 132 0.21 -6.80 9.72
N GLY A 133 0.61 -5.57 10.12
CA GLY A 133 1.07 -5.23 11.47
C GLY A 133 -0.02 -4.88 12.47
#